data_AF-A0A1G8BQQ3-F1
#
_entry.id   AF-A0A1G8BQQ3-F1
#
_cell.length_a   1.000
_cell.length_b   1.000
_cell.length_c   1.000
_cell.angle_alpha   90.00
_cell.angle_beta   90.00
_cell.angle_gamma   90.00
#
_symmetry.space_group_name_H-M   'P 1'
#
loop_
_entity.id
_entity.type
_entity.pdbx_description
1 polymer ?
#
loop_
_entity_poly.entity_id
_entity_poly.type
_entity_poly.pdbx_seq_one_letter_code
_entity_poly.pdbx_strand_id
1 'polypeptide(L)'
;MPASPRPRPCASCPYRRSESNSGVWHESEYEKLPRYDAETFAQPVETFMCHQGDSEHVCSGWLGHADPSRLLAVRIGIMRGHLDPSCAEYATDVPLFSSGQEAADHGMRDLESPSAAAQATIEKVTRARANTGSPVQR
;
A
#
# COMPACT_ATOMS: atom_id res chain seq x y z
N MET A 1 6.20 4.89 -19.29
CA MET A 1 7.28 3.97 -18.84
C MET A 1 6.65 2.92 -17.93
N PRO A 2 7.23 1.72 -17.77
CA PRO A 2 6.72 0.78 -16.78
C PRO A 2 6.79 1.43 -15.39
N ALA A 3 5.78 1.17 -14.55
CA ALA A 3 5.72 1.74 -13.21
C ALA A 3 6.81 1.12 -12.32
N SER A 4 7.50 1.96 -11.56
CA SER A 4 8.60 1.55 -10.68
C SER A 4 8.19 1.65 -9.21
N PRO A 5 8.94 1.04 -8.28
CA PRO A 5 8.67 1.21 -6.85
C PRO A 5 8.77 2.68 -6.47
N ARG A 6 7.87 3.16 -5.61
CA ARG A 6 8.14 4.39 -4.87
C ARG A 6 9.45 4.19 -4.06
N PRO A 7 10.29 5.24 -3.85
CA PRO A 7 11.57 5.03 -3.17
C PRO A 7 11.44 4.50 -1.73
N ARG A 8 10.37 4.88 -1.03
CA ARG A 8 10.13 4.51 0.37
C ARG A 8 8.63 4.38 0.66
N PRO A 9 8.20 3.44 1.52
CA PRO A 9 6.84 3.41 2.03
C PRO A 9 6.47 4.76 2.66
N CYS A 10 5.36 5.34 2.21
CA CYS A 10 4.92 6.65 2.69
C CYS A 10 4.53 6.58 4.18
N ALA A 11 4.47 7.74 4.84
CA ALA A 11 4.12 7.82 6.27
C ALA A 11 2.76 7.19 6.55
N SER A 12 1.78 7.41 5.67
CA SER A 12 0.42 6.88 5.79
C SER A 12 0.24 5.49 5.19
N CYS A 13 1.30 4.73 4.90
CA CYS A 13 1.15 3.44 4.21
C CYS A 13 0.46 2.41 5.12
N PRO A 14 -0.57 1.67 4.67
CA PRO A 14 -1.22 0.64 5.47
C PRO A 14 -0.26 -0.44 6.00
N TYR A 15 0.76 -0.81 5.20
CA TYR A 15 1.75 -1.81 5.58
C TYR A 15 2.80 -1.30 6.59
N ARG A 16 2.93 0.02 6.79
CA ARG A 16 3.98 0.57 7.66
C ARG A 16 3.59 0.43 9.13
N ARG A 17 4.46 -0.20 9.93
CA ARG A 17 4.28 -0.32 11.39
C ARG A 17 4.46 1.03 12.05
N SER A 18 3.35 1.69 12.32
CA SER A 18 3.29 2.94 13.06
C SER A 18 1.90 3.11 13.64
N GLU A 19 1.81 3.42 14.93
CA GLU A 19 0.52 3.63 15.61
C GLU A 19 -0.35 4.70 14.93
N SER A 20 0.25 5.67 14.23
CA SER A 20 -0.51 6.71 13.52
C SER A 20 -1.20 6.22 12.23
N ASN A 21 -0.99 4.97 11.81
CA ASN A 21 -1.54 4.41 10.56
C ASN A 21 -2.86 3.65 10.74
N SER A 22 -3.23 3.33 11.98
CA SER A 22 -4.55 2.81 12.31
C SER A 22 -5.62 3.88 12.08
N GLY A 23 -6.74 3.50 11.45
CA GLY A 23 -7.87 4.37 11.17
C GLY A 23 -7.63 5.45 10.10
N VAL A 24 -6.56 5.37 9.31
CA VAL A 24 -6.22 6.40 8.30
C VAL A 24 -6.95 6.22 6.97
N TRP A 25 -7.11 4.98 6.51
CA TRP A 25 -7.78 4.70 5.24
C TRP A 25 -9.20 4.20 5.46
N HIS A 26 -10.02 4.27 4.42
CA HIS A 26 -11.35 3.65 4.45
C HIS A 26 -11.22 2.12 4.64
N GLU A 27 -12.19 1.50 5.30
CA GLU A 27 -12.24 0.06 5.59
C GLU A 27 -11.91 -0.80 4.36
N SER A 28 -12.50 -0.44 3.22
CA SER A 28 -12.30 -1.14 1.94
C SER A 28 -10.87 -1.16 1.44
N GLU A 29 -9.99 -0.25 1.88
CA GLU A 29 -8.56 -0.32 1.55
C GLU A 29 -7.86 -1.43 2.35
N TYR A 30 -8.24 -1.59 3.62
CA TYR A 30 -7.69 -2.62 4.50
C TYR A 30 -8.20 -4.02 4.12
N GLU A 31 -9.47 -4.15 3.72
CA GLU A 31 -10.07 -5.43 3.29
C GLU A 31 -9.38 -6.09 2.09
N LYS A 32 -8.65 -5.30 1.29
CA LYS A 32 -7.93 -5.82 0.12
C LYS A 32 -6.63 -6.52 0.52
N LEU A 33 -6.01 -6.12 1.63
CA LEU A 33 -4.64 -6.51 1.97
C LEU A 33 -4.47 -8.03 2.19
N PRO A 34 -5.35 -8.72 2.97
CA PRO A 34 -5.17 -10.15 3.26
C PRO A 34 -5.19 -11.05 2.02
N ARG A 35 -5.79 -10.59 0.92
CA ARG A 35 -5.89 -11.37 -0.33
C ARG A 35 -4.52 -11.68 -0.94
N TYR A 36 -3.50 -10.86 -0.65
CA TYR A 36 -2.14 -11.06 -1.15
C TYR A 36 -1.31 -12.02 -0.31
N ASP A 37 -1.81 -12.42 0.88
CA ASP A 37 -1.17 -13.43 1.72
C ASP A 37 -1.46 -14.86 1.24
N ALA A 38 -2.43 -15.03 0.34
CA ALA A 38 -2.82 -16.32 -0.22
C ALA A 38 -1.68 -16.95 -1.04
N GLU A 39 -1.79 -18.26 -1.29
CA GLU A 39 -0.95 -18.95 -2.28
C GLU A 39 -1.02 -18.25 -3.64
N THR A 40 0.10 -18.23 -4.39
CA THR A 40 0.25 -17.40 -5.59
C THR A 40 -0.86 -17.60 -6.62
N PHE A 41 -1.45 -18.80 -6.75
CA PHE A 41 -2.56 -19.07 -7.69
C PHE A 41 -3.91 -18.47 -7.27
N ALA A 42 -4.06 -18.11 -5.99
CA ALA A 42 -5.27 -17.54 -5.40
C ALA A 42 -5.14 -16.03 -5.12
N GLN A 43 -3.96 -15.44 -5.33
CA GLN A 43 -3.74 -14.01 -5.17
C GLN A 43 -4.44 -13.20 -6.27
N PRO A 44 -4.83 -11.94 -5.98
CA PRO A 44 -5.24 -10.99 -7.00
C PRO A 44 -4.13 -10.66 -8.00
N VAL A 45 -4.51 -10.20 -9.20
CA VAL A 45 -3.58 -9.74 -10.25
C VAL A 45 -3.43 -8.22 -10.28
N GLU A 46 -4.26 -7.52 -9.50
CA GLU A 46 -4.25 -6.08 -9.36
C GLU A 46 -2.99 -5.62 -8.63
N THR A 47 -2.45 -4.47 -9.06
CA THR A 47 -1.28 -3.88 -8.43
C THR A 47 -1.72 -2.75 -7.51
N PHE A 48 -1.16 -2.70 -6.30
CA PHE A 48 -1.32 -1.51 -5.46
C PHE A 48 -0.41 -0.39 -5.94
N MET A 49 -1.01 0.61 -6.58
CA MET A 49 -0.36 1.87 -6.92
C MET A 49 -0.22 2.75 -5.67
N CYS A 50 0.74 3.67 -5.69
CA CYS A 50 0.99 4.54 -4.54
C CYS A 50 -0.12 5.59 -4.38
N HIS A 51 -0.84 5.57 -3.26
CA HIS A 51 -1.88 6.56 -2.95
C HIS A 51 -1.38 8.01 -2.84
N GLN A 52 -0.09 8.22 -2.56
CA GLN A 52 0.53 9.56 -2.50
C GLN A 52 1.45 9.86 -3.70
N GLY A 53 1.58 8.92 -4.63
CA GLY A 53 2.38 9.06 -5.84
C GLY A 53 1.54 9.52 -7.02
N ASP A 54 2.20 9.67 -8.16
CA ASP A 54 1.55 9.67 -9.48
C ASP A 54 1.20 8.22 -9.90
N SER A 55 0.59 8.07 -11.08
CA SER A 55 0.27 6.78 -11.69
C SER A 55 1.49 5.97 -12.14
N GLU A 56 2.72 6.47 -11.94
CA GLU A 56 3.96 5.83 -12.36
C GLU A 56 4.65 5.05 -11.22
N HIS A 57 4.14 5.15 -9.99
CA HIS A 57 4.77 4.51 -8.83
C HIS A 57 3.91 3.44 -8.17
N VAL A 58 4.49 2.26 -7.98
CA VAL A 58 3.95 1.15 -7.21
C VAL A 58 4.15 1.39 -5.71
N CYS A 59 3.21 0.92 -4.89
CA CYS A 59 3.26 1.04 -3.44
C CYS A 59 4.43 0.24 -2.84
N SER A 60 5.44 0.94 -2.33
CA SER A 60 6.60 0.32 -1.68
C SER A 60 6.28 -0.48 -0.43
N GLY A 61 5.24 -0.10 0.33
CA GLY A 61 4.89 -0.84 1.54
C GLY A 61 4.29 -2.20 1.18
N TRP A 62 3.49 -2.26 0.12
CA TRP A 62 3.00 -3.52 -0.41
C TRP A 62 4.11 -4.36 -1.02
N LEU A 63 5.03 -3.77 -1.79
CA LEU A 63 6.17 -4.52 -2.31
C LEU A 63 7.05 -5.04 -1.17
N GLY A 64 7.39 -4.20 -0.20
CA GLY A 64 8.41 -4.52 0.81
C GLY A 64 7.94 -5.33 2.01
N HIS A 65 6.64 -5.62 2.17
CA HIS A 65 6.16 -6.37 3.34
C HIS A 65 6.56 -7.86 3.30
N ALA A 66 6.78 -8.39 2.09
CA ALA A 66 7.17 -9.77 1.81
C ALA A 66 8.11 -9.80 0.61
N ASP A 67 8.53 -10.99 0.16
CA ASP A 67 9.28 -11.16 -1.09
C ASP A 67 8.39 -10.76 -2.29
N PRO A 68 8.67 -9.63 -2.99
CA PRO A 68 7.80 -9.14 -4.05
C PRO A 68 7.72 -10.09 -5.24
N SER A 69 8.73 -10.94 -5.46
CA SER A 69 8.75 -11.91 -6.55
C SER A 69 7.68 -13.01 -6.40
N ARG A 70 7.15 -13.19 -5.19
CA ARG A 70 6.07 -14.13 -4.87
C ARG A 70 4.67 -13.56 -5.13
N LEU A 71 4.55 -12.26 -5.37
CA LEU A 71 3.28 -11.60 -5.66
C LEU A 71 2.87 -11.86 -7.12
N LEU A 72 1.71 -12.47 -7.33
CA LEU A 72 1.19 -12.77 -8.67
C LEU A 72 1.08 -11.50 -9.53
N ALA A 73 0.53 -10.43 -8.96
CA ALA A 73 0.40 -9.14 -9.60
C ALA A 73 1.74 -8.58 -10.10
N VAL A 74 2.82 -8.73 -9.33
CA VAL A 74 4.17 -8.29 -9.74
C VAL A 74 4.66 -9.09 -10.94
N ARG A 75 4.55 -10.43 -10.87
CA ARG A 75 4.97 -11.34 -11.96
C ARG A 75 4.24 -11.04 -13.27
N ILE A 76 2.92 -10.89 -13.22
CA ILE A 76 2.09 -10.58 -14.38
C ILE A 76 2.35 -9.17 -14.89
N GLY A 77 2.51 -8.19 -13.98
CA GLY A 77 2.80 -6.80 -14.33
C GLY A 77 4.11 -6.64 -15.09
N ILE A 78 5.17 -7.31 -14.65
CA ILE A 78 6.47 -7.34 -15.35
C ILE A 78 6.34 -8.05 -16.70
N MET A 79 5.71 -9.23 -16.74
CA MET A 79 5.51 -10.00 -17.98
C MET A 79 4.75 -9.18 -19.04
N ARG A 80 3.81 -8.34 -18.64
CA ARG A 80 3.04 -7.46 -19.53
C ARG A 80 3.74 -6.13 -19.87
N GLY A 81 4.92 -5.87 -19.30
CA GLY A 81 5.64 -4.60 -19.48
C GLY A 81 4.99 -3.40 -18.79
N HIS A 82 4.08 -3.64 -17.84
CA HIS A 82 3.44 -2.58 -17.06
C HIS A 82 4.25 -2.17 -15.83
N LEU A 83 5.01 -3.12 -15.25
CA LEU A 83 5.86 -2.90 -14.09
C LEU A 83 7.33 -3.07 -14.45
N ASP A 84 8.16 -2.24 -13.83
CA ASP A 84 9.60 -2.32 -13.98
C ASP A 84 10.14 -3.52 -13.17
N PRO A 85 11.16 -4.25 -13.66
CA PRO A 85 11.74 -5.37 -12.93
C PRO A 85 12.22 -5.03 -11.51
N SER A 86 12.58 -3.77 -11.24
CA SER A 86 12.92 -3.30 -9.89
C SER A 86 11.81 -3.50 -8.86
N CYS A 87 10.55 -3.70 -9.29
CA CYS A 87 9.46 -4.09 -8.39
C CYS A 87 9.68 -5.47 -7.76
N ALA A 88 10.25 -6.44 -8.48
CA ALA A 88 10.52 -7.77 -7.95
C ALA A 88 11.73 -7.79 -6.99
N GLU A 89 12.61 -6.79 -7.10
CA GLU A 89 13.84 -6.66 -6.32
C GLU A 89 13.71 -5.68 -5.16
N TYR A 90 12.52 -5.08 -4.97
CA TYR A 90 12.34 -4.02 -4.00
C TYR A 90 12.54 -4.52 -2.57
N ALA A 91 13.33 -3.76 -1.81
CA ALA A 91 13.52 -3.95 -0.38
C ALA A 91 13.53 -2.59 0.34
N THR A 92 13.22 -2.59 1.64
CA THR A 92 13.20 -1.37 2.46
C THR A 92 13.65 -1.63 3.89
N ASP A 93 14.20 -0.59 4.51
CA ASP A 93 14.58 -0.55 5.93
C ASP A 93 13.41 -0.09 6.83
N VAL A 94 12.33 0.40 6.23
CA VAL A 94 11.16 0.87 6.97
C VAL A 94 10.46 -0.33 7.61
N PRO A 95 10.17 -0.31 8.92
CA PRO A 95 9.44 -1.42 9.55
C PRO A 95 8.04 -1.56 8.96
N LEU A 96 7.77 -2.72 8.35
CA LEU A 96 6.47 -3.09 7.79
C LEU A 96 5.86 -4.26 8.58
N PHE A 97 4.54 -4.40 8.50
CA PHE A 97 3.85 -5.62 8.95
C PHE A 97 4.28 -6.79 8.08
N SER A 98 4.23 -8.02 8.63
CA SER A 98 4.73 -9.20 7.93
C SER A 98 3.71 -9.83 6.97
N SER A 99 2.45 -9.40 7.05
CA SER A 99 1.36 -9.85 6.20
C SER A 99 0.34 -8.74 5.93
N GLY A 100 -0.46 -8.92 4.89
CA GLY A 100 -1.64 -8.11 4.62
C GLY A 100 -2.68 -8.21 5.74
N GLN A 101 -2.84 -9.38 6.36
CA GLN A 101 -3.73 -9.58 7.50
C GLN A 101 -3.30 -8.75 8.71
N GLU A 102 -2.02 -8.77 9.10
CA GLU A 102 -1.53 -7.95 10.22
C GLU A 102 -1.72 -6.45 9.95
N ALA A 103 -1.46 -6.02 8.71
CA ALA A 103 -1.68 -4.64 8.30
C ALA A 103 -3.16 -4.23 8.34
N ALA A 104 -4.07 -5.13 7.93
CA ALA A 104 -5.50 -4.91 7.98
C ALA A 104 -6.01 -4.85 9.43
N ASP A 105 -5.63 -5.82 10.27
CA ASP A 105 -6.04 -5.88 11.68
C ASP A 105 -5.58 -4.64 12.45
N HIS A 106 -4.35 -4.19 12.22
CA HIS A 106 -3.86 -2.94 12.79
C HIS A 106 -4.62 -1.73 12.25
N GLY A 107 -4.79 -1.66 10.93
CA GLY A 107 -5.45 -0.56 10.23
C GLY A 107 -6.90 -0.34 10.63
N MET A 108 -7.64 -1.43 10.83
CA MET A 108 -9.07 -1.39 11.14
C MET A 108 -9.37 -1.06 12.62
N ARG A 109 -8.39 -1.22 13.51
CA ARG A 109 -8.56 -1.09 14.97
C ARG A 109 -9.21 0.22 15.41
N ASP A 110 -8.77 1.35 14.86
CA ASP A 110 -9.21 2.68 15.27
C ASP A 110 -10.06 3.38 14.20
N LEU A 111 -10.74 2.64 13.31
CA LEU A 111 -11.58 3.22 12.25
C LEU A 111 -12.69 4.12 12.80
N GLU A 112 -13.38 3.68 13.85
CA GLU A 112 -14.50 4.43 14.45
C GLU A 112 -14.03 5.63 15.28
N SER A 113 -12.82 5.57 15.83
CA SER A 113 -12.25 6.62 16.67
C SER A 113 -10.75 6.81 16.41
N PRO A 114 -10.36 7.37 15.25
CA PRO A 114 -8.97 7.54 14.89
C PRO A 114 -8.26 8.50 15.87
N SER A 115 -7.01 8.20 16.20
CA SER A 115 -6.17 9.07 17.03
C SER A 115 -5.96 10.46 16.41
N ALA A 116 -5.59 11.46 17.22
CA ALA A 116 -5.27 12.80 16.70
C ALA A 116 -4.15 12.77 15.62
N ALA A 117 -3.18 11.86 15.75
CA ALA A 117 -2.14 11.66 14.75
C ALA A 117 -2.67 11.05 13.44
N ALA A 118 -3.60 10.10 13.54
CA ALA A 118 -4.30 9.53 12.38
C ALA A 118 -5.16 10.60 11.69
N GLN A 119 -5.91 11.40 12.44
CA GLN A 119 -6.71 12.52 11.91
C GLN A 119 -5.84 13.53 11.16
N ALA A 120 -4.71 13.95 11.73
CA ALA A 120 -3.76 14.84 11.06
C ALA A 120 -3.18 14.21 9.76
N THR A 121 -2.99 12.90 9.76
CA THR A 121 -2.56 12.15 8.56
C THR A 121 -3.65 12.14 7.49
N ILE A 122 -4.91 11.86 7.87
CA ILE A 122 -6.07 11.90 6.98
C ILE A 122 -6.20 13.27 6.31
N GLU A 123 -6.12 14.35 7.10
CA GLU A 123 -6.19 15.72 6.58
C GLU A 123 -5.07 16.00 5.56
N LYS A 124 -3.84 15.59 5.89
CA LYS A 124 -2.68 15.78 5.01
C LYS A 124 -2.84 15.03 3.70
N VAL A 125 -3.25 13.76 3.75
CA VAL A 125 -3.49 12.92 2.56
C VAL A 125 -4.62 13.48 1.72
N THR A 126 -5.74 13.86 2.36
CA THR A 126 -6.91 14.45 1.69
C THR A 126 -6.53 15.72 0.92
N ARG A 127 -5.79 16.63 1.56
CA ARG A 127 -5.31 17.87 0.93
C ARG A 127 -4.36 17.60 -0.23
N ALA A 128 -3.40 16.69 -0.06
CA ALA A 128 -2.46 16.34 -1.12
C ALA A 128 -3.18 15.79 -2.36
N ARG A 129 -4.17 14.92 -2.15
CA ARG A 129 -4.95 14.27 -3.21
C ARG A 129 -5.96 15.18 -3.91
N ALA A 130 -6.52 16.15 -3.19
CA ALA A 130 -7.33 17.21 -3.82
C ALA A 130 -6.49 18.05 -4.79
N ASN A 131 -5.25 18.38 -4.41
CA ASN A 131 -4.35 19.18 -5.23
C ASN A 131 -3.87 18.45 -6.49
N THR A 132 -3.84 17.11 -6.48
CA THR A 132 -3.45 16.28 -7.63
C THR A 132 -4.63 15.75 -8.45
N GLY A 133 -5.86 16.24 -8.19
CA GLY A 133 -7.06 15.86 -8.94
C GLY A 133 -7.55 14.42 -8.69
N SER A 134 -7.14 13.78 -7.60
CA SER A 134 -7.48 12.38 -7.27
C SER A 134 -8.04 12.26 -5.84
N PRO A 135 -9.21 12.86 -5.52
CA PRO A 135 -9.70 12.98 -4.15
C PRO A 135 -9.87 11.63 -3.42
N VAL A 136 -9.73 11.63 -2.10
CA VAL A 136 -10.00 10.45 -1.24
C VAL A 136 -11.52 10.32 -1.08
N GLN A 137 -12.06 9.14 -1.36
CA GLN A 137 -13.44 8.80 -0.99
C GLN A 137 -13.44 8.46 0.50
N ARG A 138 -14.30 9.15 1.26
CA ARG A 138 -14.53 8.88 2.68
C ARG A 138 -15.55 7.77 2.84
#